data_AF-A0A1M7DVP2-F1
#
_entry.id   AF-A0A1M7DVP2-F1
#
_cell.length_a   1.000
_cell.length_b   1.000
_cell.length_c   1.000
_cell.angle_alpha   90.00
_cell.angle_beta   90.00
_cell.angle_gamma   90.00
#
_symmetry.space_group_name_H-M   'P 1'
#
loop_
_entity.id
_entity.type
_entity.pdbx_description
1 polymer ?
#
loop_
_entity_poly.entity_id
_entity_poly.type
_entity_poly.pdbx_seq_one_letter_code
_entity_poly.pdbx_strand_id
1 'polypeptide(L)'
;MSKDQDDIRALDACFKAARATPLEPSSALLARVLADAETVQSDMQRPCARAPRARGGRLLQAVRALGGWPAMGGLAAATVAGIWIGFSPPEQVEAYFSAPDAAYIVDLAPGAGFDLAEGSL
;
A
#
# COMPACT_ATOMS: atom_id res chain seq x y z
N MET A 1 7.03 24.41 -20.53
CA MET A 1 6.91 22.97 -20.24
C MET A 1 8.03 22.11 -20.86
N SER A 2 8.83 22.59 -21.83
CA SER A 2 9.95 21.80 -22.43
C SER A 2 11.19 21.66 -21.52
N LYS A 3 11.57 22.74 -20.81
CA LYS A 3 12.82 22.79 -20.05
C LYS A 3 12.95 21.71 -18.96
N ASP A 4 11.85 21.42 -18.27
CA ASP A 4 11.79 20.38 -17.23
C ASP A 4 11.96 18.97 -17.82
N GLN A 5 11.39 18.71 -19.02
CA GLN A 5 11.59 17.43 -19.71
C GLN A 5 13.03 17.25 -20.20
N ASP A 6 13.66 18.33 -20.66
CA ASP A 6 15.05 18.30 -21.11
C ASP A 6 16.00 18.05 -19.93
N ASP A 7 15.74 18.66 -18.77
CA ASP A 7 16.51 18.44 -17.54
C ASP A 7 16.35 17.00 -17.00
N ILE A 8 15.12 16.46 -17.00
CA ILE A 8 14.85 15.07 -16.60
C ILE A 8 15.60 14.08 -17.52
N ARG A 9 15.61 14.33 -18.84
CA ARG A 9 16.33 13.48 -19.80
C ARG A 9 17.85 13.53 -19.59
N ALA A 10 18.39 14.70 -19.25
CA ALA A 10 19.82 14.85 -18.93
C ALA A 10 20.19 14.07 -17.65
N LEU A 11 19.35 14.14 -16.62
CA LEU A 11 19.51 13.35 -15.38
C LEU A 11 19.46 11.85 -15.65
N ASP A 12 18.50 11.38 -16.45
CA ASP A 12 18.40 9.96 -16.82
C ASP A 12 19.65 9.46 -17.54
N ALA A 13 20.24 10.28 -18.43
CA ALA A 13 21.49 9.94 -19.09
C ALA A 13 22.66 9.83 -18.08
N CYS A 14 22.75 10.75 -17.12
CA CYS A 14 23.74 10.70 -16.05
C CYS A 14 23.58 9.45 -15.17
N PHE A 15 22.34 9.12 -14.76
CA PHE A 15 22.09 7.92 -13.95
C PHE A 15 22.37 6.63 -14.72
N LYS A 16 22.07 6.59 -16.02
CA LYS A 16 22.39 5.45 -16.88
C LYS A 16 23.90 5.23 -16.98
N ALA A 17 24.67 6.31 -17.13
CA ALA A 17 26.13 6.25 -17.14
C ALA A 17 26.69 5.76 -15.79
N ALA A 18 26.16 6.29 -14.67
CA ALA A 18 26.58 5.87 -13.33
C ALA A 18 26.28 4.38 -13.05
N ARG A 19 25.16 3.85 -13.54
CA ARG A 19 24.82 2.41 -13.41
C ARG A 19 25.70 1.50 -14.27
N ALA A 20 26.18 1.98 -15.41
CA ALA A 20 27.03 1.21 -16.31
C ALA A 20 28.44 0.99 -15.75
N THR A 21 28.88 1.83 -14.82
CA THR A 21 30.16 1.70 -14.11
C THR A 21 29.92 1.69 -12.61
N PRO A 22 29.48 0.55 -12.05
CA PRO A 22 29.30 0.44 -10.62
C PRO A 22 30.66 0.57 -9.93
N LEU A 23 30.86 1.65 -9.17
CA LEU A 23 31.99 1.76 -8.26
C LEU A 23 31.74 0.80 -7.11
N GLU A 24 32.57 -0.23 -6.99
CA GLU A 24 32.52 -1.13 -5.85
C GLU A 24 33.02 -0.36 -4.61
N PRO A 25 32.21 -0.26 -3.55
CA PRO A 25 32.64 0.42 -2.33
C PRO A 25 33.82 -0.33 -1.71
N SER A 26 34.82 0.41 -1.23
CA SER A 26 35.98 -0.21 -0.57
C SER A 26 35.54 -1.07 0.62
N SER A 27 36.21 -2.21 0.82
CA SER A 27 35.95 -3.10 1.96
C SER A 27 36.08 -2.39 3.32
N ALA A 28 37.01 -1.44 3.42
CA ALA A 28 37.20 -0.61 4.61
C ALA A 28 35.99 0.30 4.90
N LEU A 29 35.36 0.86 3.87
CA LEU A 29 34.12 1.64 4.03
C LEU A 29 32.98 0.73 4.49
N LEU A 30 32.79 -0.43 3.86
CA LEU A 30 31.75 -1.38 4.23
C LEU A 30 31.91 -1.86 5.68
N ALA A 31 33.14 -2.17 6.11
CA ALA A 31 33.41 -2.56 7.49
C ALA A 31 33.03 -1.45 8.50
N ARG A 32 33.29 -0.18 8.17
CA ARG A 32 32.88 0.97 9.00
C ARG A 32 31.37 1.13 9.05
N VAL A 33 30.68 0.99 7.91
CA VAL A 33 29.22 1.07 7.84
C VAL A 33 28.57 -0.04 8.66
N LEU A 34 29.11 -1.27 8.59
CA LEU A 34 28.60 -2.39 9.38
C LEU A 34 28.83 -2.19 10.88
N ALA A 35 29.99 -1.69 11.28
CA ALA A 35 30.26 -1.36 12.68
C ALA A 35 29.32 -0.26 13.19
N ASP A 36 29.10 0.80 12.41
CA ASP A 36 28.14 1.86 12.74
C ASP A 36 26.71 1.32 12.85
N ALA A 37 26.29 0.48 11.89
CA ALA A 37 24.98 -0.17 11.91
C ALA A 37 24.78 -1.03 13.17
N GLU A 38 25.80 -1.75 13.63
CA GLU A 38 25.75 -2.53 14.88
C GLU A 38 25.52 -1.63 16.10
N THR A 39 26.16 -0.45 16.15
CA THR A 39 25.92 0.52 17.23
C THR A 39 24.49 1.05 17.22
N VAL A 40 23.97 1.41 16.04
CA VAL A 40 22.60 1.92 15.89
C VAL A 40 21.57 0.82 16.20
N GLN A 41 21.80 -0.42 15.76
CA GLN A 41 20.94 -1.55 16.08
C GLN A 41 20.92 -1.83 17.58
N SER A 42 22.08 -1.77 18.23
CA SER A 42 22.18 -1.91 19.68
C SER A 42 21.39 -0.81 20.40
N ASP A 43 21.47 0.43 19.95
CA ASP A 43 20.73 1.57 20.51
C ASP A 43 19.22 1.47 20.25
N MET A 44 18.80 0.93 19.11
CA MET A 44 17.39 0.63 18.81
C MET A 44 16.84 -0.52 19.64
N GLN A 45 17.68 -1.51 19.98
CA GLN A 45 17.33 -2.65 20.82
C GLN A 45 17.36 -2.31 22.31
N ARG A 46 18.06 -1.23 22.71
CA ARG A 46 17.97 -0.73 24.08
C ARG A 46 16.49 -0.50 24.39
N PRO A 47 15.94 -1.14 25.43
CA PRO A 47 14.59 -0.85 25.87
C PRO A 47 14.55 0.64 26.15
N CYS A 48 13.85 1.40 25.31
CA CYS A 48 13.64 2.81 25.53
C CYS A 48 13.05 2.90 26.95
N ALA A 49 13.81 3.46 27.90
CA ALA A 49 13.39 3.57 29.29
C ALA A 49 11.96 4.07 29.24
N ARG A 50 11.01 3.24 29.68
CA ARG A 50 9.59 3.42 29.40
C ARG A 50 9.20 4.76 29.99
N ALA A 51 9.24 5.82 29.16
CA ALA A 51 8.73 7.11 29.53
C ALA A 51 7.34 6.86 30.09
N PRO A 52 6.95 7.49 31.21
CA PRO A 52 5.65 7.27 31.81
C PRO A 52 4.65 7.38 30.65
N ARG A 53 3.95 6.27 30.37
CA ARG A 53 3.07 6.15 29.21
C ARG A 53 2.15 7.35 29.28
N ALA A 54 2.44 8.40 28.52
CA ALA A 54 1.49 9.46 28.30
C ALA A 54 0.24 8.70 27.85
N ARG A 55 -0.89 8.93 28.54
CA ARG A 55 -2.17 8.38 28.15
C ARG A 55 -2.55 9.03 26.82
N GLY A 56 -1.83 8.68 25.76
CA GLY A 56 -2.16 9.03 24.41
C GLY A 56 -3.55 8.49 24.19
N GLY A 57 -4.44 9.34 23.68
CA GLY A 57 -5.82 8.97 23.41
C GLY A 57 -5.91 7.69 22.58
N ARG A 58 -7.07 7.03 22.61
CA ARG A 58 -7.33 5.75 21.93
C ARG A 58 -6.78 5.67 20.50
N LEU A 59 -6.77 6.79 19.78
CA LEU A 59 -6.21 6.93 18.44
C LEU A 59 -4.69 6.63 18.38
N LEU A 60 -3.90 7.14 19.34
CA LEU A 60 -2.45 6.92 19.37
C LEU A 60 -2.11 5.46 19.70
N GLN A 61 -2.97 4.76 20.45
CA GLN A 61 -2.84 3.32 20.66
C GLN A 61 -3.16 2.53 19.38
N ALA A 62 -4.20 2.91 18.64
CA ALA A 62 -4.54 2.27 17.36
C ALA A 62 -3.39 2.43 16.34
N VAL A 63 -2.81 3.63 16.22
CA VAL A 63 -1.66 3.90 15.35
C VAL A 63 -0.45 3.05 15.73
N ARG A 64 -0.16 2.91 17.03
CA ARG A 64 0.94 2.06 17.50
C ARG A 64 0.68 0.57 17.26
N ALA A 65 -0.57 0.13 17.36
CA ALA A 65 -0.96 -1.26 17.07
C ALA A 65 -0.89 -1.61 15.58
N LEU A 66 -1.14 -0.64 14.70
CA LEU A 66 -1.09 -0.79 13.24
C LEU A 66 0.34 -0.81 12.67
N GLY A 67 1.38 -0.56 13.46
CA GLY A 67 2.78 -0.54 13.01
C GLY A 67 3.45 0.84 13.07
N GLY A 68 2.77 1.86 13.60
CA GLY A 68 3.34 3.20 13.81
C GLY A 68 3.34 4.08 12.56
N TRP A 69 4.35 4.94 12.44
CA TRP A 69 4.46 5.94 11.36
C TRP A 69 4.41 5.37 9.92
N PRO A 70 5.00 4.19 9.61
CA PRO A 70 4.91 3.62 8.26
C PRO A 70 3.46 3.28 7.85
N ALA A 71 2.66 2.76 8.80
CA ALA A 71 1.26 2.43 8.54
C ALA A 71 0.42 3.67 8.23
N MET A 72 0.74 4.80 8.87
CA MET A 72 0.12 6.09 8.58
C MET A 72 0.51 6.64 7.20
N GLY A 73 1.76 6.42 6.77
CA GLY A 73 2.19 6.72 5.41
C GLY A 73 1.40 5.94 4.37
N GLY A 74 1.18 4.63 4.60
CA GLY A 74 0.33 3.80 3.75
C GLY A 74 -1.13 4.26 3.73
N LEU A 75 -1.70 4.59 4.89
CA LEU A 75 -3.07 5.12 5.01
C LEU A 75 -3.23 6.42 4.21
N ALA A 76 -2.30 7.36 4.37
CA ALA A 76 -2.31 8.62 3.64
C ALA A 76 -2.22 8.39 2.12
N ALA A 77 -1.30 7.54 1.67
CA ALA A 77 -1.18 7.17 0.26
C ALA A 77 -2.47 6.53 -0.28
N ALA A 78 -3.11 5.63 0.48
CA ALA A 78 -4.38 5.01 0.12
C ALA A 78 -5.52 6.04 0.02
N THR A 79 -5.59 7.02 0.93
CA THR A 79 -6.59 8.09 0.85
C THR A 79 -6.40 8.98 -0.38
N VAL A 80 -5.16 9.35 -0.69
CA VAL A 80 -4.84 10.14 -1.89
C VAL A 80 -5.16 9.35 -3.16
N ALA A 81 -4.82 8.06 -3.20
CA ALA A 81 -5.16 7.18 -4.31
C ALA A 81 -6.69 7.03 -4.47
N GLY A 82 -7.43 6.89 -3.38
CA GLY A 82 -8.89 6.84 -3.40
C GLY A 82 -9.52 8.15 -3.93
N ILE A 83 -9.01 9.30 -3.50
CA ILE A 83 -9.45 10.61 -4.01
C ILE A 83 -9.13 10.75 -5.50
N TRP A 84 -7.94 10.34 -5.93
CA TRP A 84 -7.53 10.39 -7.33
C TRP A 84 -8.43 9.52 -8.23
N ILE A 85 -8.70 8.28 -7.80
CA ILE A 85 -9.60 7.36 -8.51
C ILE A 85 -11.04 7.90 -8.53
N GLY A 86 -11.50 8.51 -7.43
CA GLY A 86 -12.84 9.08 -7.33
C GLY A 86 -13.05 10.34 -8.18
N PHE A 87 -12.00 11.11 -8.47
CA PHE A 87 -12.10 12.34 -9.27
C PHE A 87 -12.17 12.06 -10.78
N SER A 88 -11.66 10.91 -11.24
CA SER A 88 -11.73 10.47 -12.63
C SER A 88 -12.21 9.03 -12.69
N PRO A 89 -13.49 8.76 -12.38
CA PRO A 89 -14.02 7.41 -12.48
C PRO A 89 -13.84 6.93 -13.94
N PRO A 90 -13.19 5.77 -14.16
CA PRO A 90 -13.13 5.19 -15.50
C PRO A 90 -14.56 4.88 -15.96
N GLU A 91 -14.86 5.03 -17.25
CA GLU A 91 -16.24 4.87 -17.78
C GLU A 91 -16.89 3.52 -17.40
N GLN A 92 -16.09 2.48 -17.17
CA GLN A 92 -16.58 1.17 -16.71
C GLN A 92 -17.19 1.20 -15.29
N VAL A 93 -16.72 2.10 -14.42
CA VAL A 93 -17.16 2.24 -13.03
C VAL A 93 -18.47 3.05 -12.98
N GLU A 94 -18.60 4.11 -13.77
CA GLU A 94 -19.87 4.84 -13.91
C GLU A 94 -20.98 3.96 -14.48
N ALA A 95 -20.67 3.13 -15.49
CA ALA A 95 -21.62 2.17 -16.05
C ALA A 95 -22.07 1.11 -15.03
N TYR A 96 -21.19 0.68 -14.13
CA TYR A 96 -21.52 -0.27 -13.05
C TYR A 96 -22.43 0.36 -11.98
N PHE A 97 -22.19 1.61 -11.59
CA PHE A 97 -23.01 2.32 -10.60
C PHE A 97 -24.32 2.87 -11.16
N SER A 98 -24.37 3.17 -12.46
CA SER A 98 -25.56 3.65 -13.17
C SER A 98 -26.43 2.51 -13.70
N ALA A 99 -25.99 1.26 -13.55
CA ALA A 99 -26.82 0.10 -13.84
C ALA A 99 -28.06 0.15 -12.94
N PRO A 100 -29.28 0.32 -13.49
CA PRO A 100 -30.49 0.33 -12.70
C PRO A 100 -30.61 -1.04 -12.04
N ASP A 101 -30.63 -1.04 -10.71
CA ASP A 101 -30.85 -2.14 -9.78
C ASP A 101 -31.28 -3.44 -10.49
N ALA A 102 -30.33 -4.12 -11.13
CA ALA A 102 -30.55 -5.45 -11.65
C ALA A 102 -30.42 -6.33 -10.41
N ALA A 103 -31.49 -6.27 -9.60
CA ALA A 103 -31.88 -7.31 -8.69
C ALA A 103 -31.83 -8.61 -9.50
N TYR A 104 -30.66 -9.24 -9.49
CA TYR A 104 -30.51 -10.66 -9.68
C TYR A 104 -31.23 -11.30 -8.48
N ILE A 105 -32.56 -11.21 -8.48
CA ILE A 105 -33.35 -12.36 -8.10
C ILE A 105 -32.92 -13.40 -9.12
N VAL A 106 -31.97 -14.24 -8.68
CA VAL A 106 -31.70 -15.50 -9.30
C VAL A 106 -33.06 -16.18 -9.38
N ASP A 107 -33.67 -16.10 -10.55
CA ASP A 107 -34.88 -16.84 -10.85
C ASP A 107 -34.54 -18.29 -10.59
N LEU A 108 -35.06 -18.83 -9.49
CA LEU A 108 -34.92 -20.23 -9.12
C LEU A 108 -35.66 -20.98 -10.23
N ALA A 109 -34.90 -21.42 -11.23
CA ALA A 109 -35.30 -22.09 -12.45
C ALA A 109 -36.79 -22.53 -12.51
N PRO A 110 -37.61 -22.03 -13.46
CA PRO A 110 -38.97 -22.50 -13.70
C PRO A 110 -38.98 -23.85 -14.45
N GLY A 111 -38.18 -24.80 -13.97
CA GLY A 111 -37.98 -26.10 -14.60
C GLY A 111 -37.30 -27.16 -13.74
N ALA A 112 -36.83 -26.82 -12.54
CA ALA A 112 -36.44 -27.83 -11.55
C ALA A 112 -37.70 -28.32 -10.83
N GLY A 113 -38.52 -29.09 -11.58
CA GLY A 113 -39.52 -29.96 -10.98
C GLY A 113 -38.80 -30.86 -9.99
N PHE A 114 -39.00 -30.57 -8.71
CA PHE A 114 -38.83 -31.55 -7.66
C PHE A 114 -39.86 -32.64 -7.95
N ASP A 115 -39.46 -33.65 -8.72
CA ASP A 115 -40.11 -34.96 -8.79
C ASP A 115 -39.93 -35.63 -7.43
N LEU A 116 -40.62 -35.08 -6.44
CA LEU A 116 -40.84 -35.74 -5.18
C LEU A 116 -41.93 -36.76 -5.47
N ALA A 117 -41.47 -38.01 -5.58
CA ALA A 117 -42.27 -39.19 -5.38
C ALA A 117 -43.23 -39.01 -4.19
N GLU A 118 -44.46 -38.61 -4.48
CA GLU A 118 -45.59 -38.75 -3.57
C GLU A 118 -46.39 -39.94 -4.09
N GLY A 119 -46.10 -41.10 -3.50
CA GLY A 119 -46.98 -42.25 -3.59
C GLY A 119 -48.29 -42.01 -2.86
N SER A 120 -49.20 -42.99 -3.04
CA SER A 120 -50.58 -43.10 -2.49
C SER A 120 -51.61 -42.42 -3.41
N LEU A 121 -52.59 -43.11 -4.01
CA LEU A 121 -53.21 -44.44 -3.86
C LEU A 121 -53.69 -44.94 -5.23
#